data_AF-A0A7K6CMB7-F1
#
_entry.id   AF-A0A7K6CMB7-F1
#
_cell.length_a   1.000
_cell.length_b   1.000
_cell.length_c   1.000
_cell.angle_alpha   90.00
_cell.angle_beta   90.00
_cell.angle_gamma   90.00
#
_symmetry.space_group_name_H-M   'P 1'
#
loop_
_entity.id
_entity.type
_entity.pdbx_description
1 polymer ?
#
loop_
_entity_poly.entity_id
_entity_poly.type
_entity_poly.pdbx_seq_one_letter_code
_entity_poly.pdbx_strand_id
1 'polypeptide(L)'
;YTNAVIHEVQRKGNVIPFNVPRVATKDTYVDGYCIPKGTVVMTSLTSVMFDKNEWKTPDTFNPEHFLKDGKFWKSEYFLPFSIGK
;
A
#
# COMPACT_ATOMS: atom_id res chain seq x y z
N TYR A 1 -5.47 19.99 -5.68
CA TYR A 1 -6.39 19.55 -4.62
C TYR A 1 -7.24 18.34 -5.03
N THR A 2 -8.02 18.37 -6.12
CA THR A 2 -8.86 17.23 -6.56
C THR A 2 -8.11 15.89 -6.63
N ASN A 3 -6.91 15.85 -7.22
CA ASN A 3 -6.11 14.62 -7.25
C ASN A 3 -5.76 14.11 -5.84
N ALA A 4 -5.43 15.00 -4.91
CA ALA A 4 -5.13 14.62 -3.53
C ALA A 4 -6.34 13.99 -2.84
N VAL A 5 -7.54 14.56 -3.05
CA VAL A 5 -8.80 14.00 -2.53
C VAL A 5 -9.07 12.61 -3.13
N ILE A 6 -8.92 12.44 -4.45
CA ILE A 6 -9.13 11.13 -5.12
C ILE A 6 -8.19 10.07 -4.53
N HIS A 7 -6.91 10.41 -4.34
CA HIS A 7 -5.92 9.47 -3.80
C HIS A 7 -6.20 9.15 -2.32
N GLU A 8 -6.61 10.13 -1.53
CA GLU A 8 -6.99 9.89 -0.14
C GLU A 8 -8.26 9.03 -0.03
N VAL A 9 -9.22 9.18 -0.94
CA VAL A 9 -10.39 8.27 -1.05
C VAL A 9 -9.93 6.84 -1.32
N GLN A 10 -9.01 6.64 -2.27
CA GLN A 10 -8.48 5.31 -2.57
C GLN A 10 -7.70 4.73 -1.39
N ARG A 11 -6.87 5.54 -0.71
CA ARG A 11 -6.06 5.10 0.42
C ARG A 11 -6.91 4.73 1.62
N LYS A 12 -7.82 5.62 2.01
CA LYS A 12 -8.67 5.44 3.19
C LYS A 12 -9.75 4.40 2.96
N GLY A 13 -10.30 4.36 1.75
CA GLY A 13 -11.29 3.36 1.35
C GLY A 13 -10.73 1.95 1.37
N ASN A 14 -9.45 1.77 0.96
CA ASN A 14 -8.73 0.49 1.01
C ASN A 14 -9.61 -0.71 0.63
N VAL A 15 -10.33 -0.57 -0.50
CA VAL A 15 -11.42 -1.46 -0.90
C VAL A 15 -10.97 -2.92 -1.02
N ILE A 16 -9.69 -3.11 -1.37
CA ILE A 16 -9.02 -4.40 -1.43
C ILE A 16 -7.94 -4.41 -0.34
N PRO A 17 -8.24 -4.85 0.89
CA PRO A 17 -7.30 -4.77 2.01
C PRO A 17 -6.16 -5.79 1.92
N PHE A 18 -6.39 -6.89 1.18
CA PHE A 18 -5.41 -7.90 0.85
C PHE A 18 -5.30 -8.02 -0.66
N ASN A 19 -4.10 -8.13 -1.17
CA ASN A 19 -3.89 -8.35 -2.59
C ASN A 19 -4.41 -9.72 -3.04
N VAL A 20 -4.57 -9.88 -4.35
CA VAL A 20 -4.89 -11.18 -4.95
C VAL A 20 -3.80 -12.20 -4.59
N PRO A 21 -4.15 -13.43 -4.19
CA PRO A 21 -3.18 -14.47 -3.87
C PRO A 21 -2.12 -14.65 -4.97
N ARG A 22 -0.85 -14.68 -4.57
CA ARG A 22 0.30 -14.97 -5.43
C ARG A 22 0.93 -16.29 -4.99
N VAL A 23 1.74 -16.90 -5.86
CA VAL A 23 2.47 -18.14 -5.55
C VAL A 23 3.96 -17.94 -5.77
N ALA A 24 4.78 -18.36 -4.82
CA ALA A 24 6.23 -18.36 -4.95
C ALA A 24 6.66 -19.34 -6.06
N THR A 25 7.30 -18.83 -7.12
CA THR A 25 7.69 -19.65 -8.30
C THR A 25 8.97 -20.45 -8.08
N LYS A 26 9.73 -20.11 -7.05
CA LYS A 26 10.96 -20.77 -6.57
C LYS A 26 11.09 -20.52 -5.06
N ASP A 27 11.92 -21.31 -4.41
CA ASP A 27 12.34 -21.04 -3.03
C ASP A 27 12.99 -19.66 -2.99
N THR A 28 12.54 -18.83 -2.06
CA THR A 28 13.02 -17.46 -1.89
C THR A 28 13.08 -17.09 -0.42
N TYR A 29 13.73 -15.97 -0.11
CA TYR A 29 13.76 -15.41 1.24
C TYR A 29 13.11 -14.04 1.25
N VAL A 30 12.28 -13.76 2.26
CA VAL A 30 11.71 -12.44 2.53
C VAL A 30 11.93 -12.15 4.01
N ASP A 31 12.57 -11.03 4.31
CA ASP A 31 12.90 -10.62 5.68
C ASP A 31 13.60 -11.71 6.51
N GLY A 32 14.50 -12.47 5.87
CA GLY A 32 15.23 -13.58 6.50
C GLY A 32 14.47 -14.91 6.59
N TYR A 33 13.17 -14.94 6.27
CA TYR A 33 12.36 -16.16 6.29
C TYR A 33 12.36 -16.88 4.94
N CYS A 34 12.55 -18.21 4.97
CA CYS A 34 12.43 -19.03 3.77
C CYS A 34 10.96 -19.20 3.38
N ILE A 35 10.64 -18.89 2.12
CA ILE A 35 9.36 -19.12 1.47
C ILE A 35 9.59 -20.18 0.38
N PRO A 36 9.18 -21.44 0.61
CA PRO A 36 9.31 -22.50 -0.39
C PRO A 36 8.53 -22.22 -1.68
N LYS A 37 8.99 -22.80 -2.78
CA LYS A 37 8.27 -22.85 -4.06
C LYS A 37 6.89 -23.46 -3.83
N GLY A 38 5.87 -22.84 -4.43
CA GLY A 38 4.48 -23.28 -4.32
C GLY A 38 3.72 -22.69 -3.13
N THR A 39 4.39 -21.98 -2.22
CA THR A 39 3.71 -21.28 -1.12
C THR A 39 2.82 -20.16 -1.67
N VAL A 40 1.55 -20.15 -1.24
CA VAL A 40 0.62 -19.05 -1.48
C VAL A 40 0.98 -17.89 -0.56
N VAL A 41 1.18 -16.71 -1.14
CA VAL A 41 1.50 -15.46 -0.44
C VAL A 41 0.35 -14.49 -0.67
N MET A 42 -0.13 -13.90 0.43
CA MET A 42 -1.14 -12.85 0.42
C MET A 42 -0.54 -11.62 1.08
N THR A 43 -0.46 -10.51 0.36
CA THR A 43 0.10 -9.27 0.89
C THR A 43 -1.00 -8.40 1.49
N SER A 44 -0.77 -7.90 2.71
CA SER A 44 -1.64 -6.89 3.34
C SER A 44 -1.35 -5.55 2.68
N LEU A 45 -2.30 -5.02 1.91
CA LEU A 45 -2.23 -3.64 1.43
C LEU A 45 -2.57 -2.69 2.58
N THR A 46 -3.49 -3.09 3.47
CA THR A 46 -3.86 -2.35 4.68
C THR A 46 -2.65 -1.93 5.50
N SER A 47 -1.67 -2.82 5.69
CA SER A 47 -0.49 -2.50 6.52
C SER A 47 0.32 -1.34 5.95
N VAL A 48 0.39 -1.20 4.62
CA VAL A 48 1.08 -0.10 3.95
C VAL A 48 0.23 1.16 3.93
N MET A 49 -1.06 1.02 3.60
CA MET A 49 -1.99 2.16 3.44
C MET A 49 -2.34 2.84 4.77
N PHE A 50 -2.06 2.20 5.92
CA PHE A 50 -2.29 2.70 7.28
C PHE A 50 -1.02 2.74 8.14
N ASP A 51 0.17 2.62 7.54
CA ASP A 51 1.44 2.68 8.29
C ASP A 51 1.57 4.02 9.03
N LYS A 52 1.74 3.95 10.36
CA LYS A 52 1.85 5.14 11.23
C LYS A 52 3.17 5.88 11.06
N ASN A 53 4.18 5.24 10.47
CA ASN A 53 5.46 5.86 10.18
C ASN A 53 5.41 6.69 8.88
N GLU A 54 4.54 6.32 7.94
CA GLU A 54 4.50 6.92 6.60
C GLU A 54 3.32 7.88 6.40
N TRP A 55 2.23 7.68 7.13
CA TRP A 55 1.05 8.54 7.07
C TRP A 55 0.91 9.30 8.40
N LYS A 56 0.86 10.64 8.34
CA LYS A 56 0.77 11.50 9.54
C LYS A 56 -0.51 11.27 10.34
N THR A 57 -1.64 11.04 9.68
CA THR A 57 -2.95 10.79 10.30
C THR A 57 -3.64 9.61 9.60
N PRO A 58 -3.12 8.38 9.71
CA PRO A 58 -3.55 7.24 8.86
C PRO A 58 -5.03 6.91 9.05
N ASP A 59 -5.53 7.09 10.26
CA ASP A 59 -6.90 6.80 10.66
C ASP A 59 -7.89 7.92 10.35
N THR A 60 -7.43 9.09 9.90
CA THR A 60 -8.27 10.22 9.50
C THR A 60 -8.26 10.37 7.98
N PHE A 61 -9.39 10.77 7.40
CA PHE A 61 -9.41 11.20 6.00
C PHE A 61 -8.73 12.56 5.88
N ASN A 62 -7.54 12.60 5.26
CA ASN A 62 -6.71 13.79 5.18
C ASN A 62 -6.04 13.93 3.80
N PRO A 63 -6.61 14.74 2.89
CA PRO A 63 -6.01 14.99 1.57
C PRO A 63 -4.59 15.58 1.60
N GLU A 64 -4.17 16.18 2.72
CA GLU A 64 -2.82 16.72 2.87
C GLU A 64 -1.72 15.65 2.78
N HIS A 65 -2.07 14.37 2.96
CA HIS A 65 -1.15 13.26 2.71
C HIS A 65 -0.61 13.22 1.27
N PHE A 66 -1.30 13.84 0.32
CA PHE A 66 -0.93 13.90 -1.10
C PHE A 66 -0.59 15.31 -1.57
N LEU A 67 -0.23 16.20 -0.63
CA LEU A 67 0.18 17.57 -0.90
C LEU A 67 1.55 17.85 -0.28
N LYS A 68 2.44 18.45 -1.07
CA LYS A 68 3.70 19.03 -0.61
C LYS A 68 3.81 20.44 -1.16
N ASP A 69 3.94 21.43 -0.27
CA ASP A 69 3.93 22.86 -0.62
C ASP A 69 2.71 23.26 -1.49
N GLY A 70 1.54 22.69 -1.17
CA GLY A 70 0.28 22.93 -1.90
C GLY A 70 0.19 22.25 -3.28
N LYS A 71 1.23 21.55 -3.73
CA LYS A 71 1.24 20.81 -4.99
C LYS A 71 0.97 19.34 -4.76
N PHE A 72 0.34 18.69 -5.73
CA PHE A 72 0.10 17.25 -5.68
C PHE A 72 1.44 16.51 -5.62
N TRP A 73 1.55 15.62 -4.66
CA TRP A 73 2.68 14.71 -4.51
C TRP A 73 2.14 13.31 -4.26
N LYS A 74 2.63 12.34 -5.03
CA LYS A 74 2.24 10.94 -4.90
C LYS A 74 3.24 10.23 -3.99
N SER A 75 2.78 9.78 -2.83
CA SER A 75 3.56 8.94 -1.92
C SER A 75 3.96 7.61 -2.56
N GLU A 76 5.18 7.14 -2.32
CA GLU A 76 5.65 5.81 -2.76
C GLU A 76 4.92 4.68 -2.01
N TYR A 77 4.38 4.97 -0.83
CA TYR A 77 3.59 4.06 -0.01
C TYR A 77 2.11 3.99 -0.46
N PHE A 78 1.73 4.75 -1.49
CA PHE A 78 0.41 4.66 -2.08
C PHE A 78 0.34 3.51 -3.10
N LEU A 79 -0.07 2.33 -2.64
CA LEU A 79 -0.13 1.10 -3.42
C LEU A 79 -1.55 0.48 -3.50
N PRO A 80 -2.60 1.23 -3.89
CA PRO A 80 -3.96 0.67 -3.97
C PRO A 80 -4.12 -0.41 -5.05
N PHE A 81 -3.16 -0.53 -5.96
CA PHE A 81 -3.17 -1.48 -7.08
C PHE A 81 -1.99 -2.47 -7.02
N SER A 82 -1.42 -2.67 -5.83
CA SER A 82 -0.18 -3.45 -5.64
C SER A 82 1.00 -2.88 -6.45
N ILE A 83 2.14 -3.57 -6.39
CA ILE A 83 3.30 -3.36 -7.23
C ILE A 83 3.88 -4.72 -7.65
N GLY A 84 4.66 -4.75 -8.72
CA GLY A 84 5.35 -5.95 -9.21
C GLY A 84 4.59 -6.74 -10.28
N LYS A 85 5.22 -7.81 -10.76
CA LYS A 85 4.71 -8.69 -11.83
C LYS A 85 4.03 -9.92 -11.24
#